data_AF-A0A7G7SUN2-F1
#
_entry.id   AF-A0A7G7SUN2-F1
#
_cell.length_a   1.000
_cell.length_b   1.000
_cell.length_c   1.000
_cell.angle_alpha   90.00
_cell.angle_beta   90.00
_cell.angle_gamma   90.00
#
_symmetry.space_group_name_H-M   'P 1'
#
loop_
_entity.id
_entity.type
_entity.pdbx_description
1 polymer ?
#
loop_
_entity_poly.entity_id
_entity_poly.type
_entity_poly.pdbx_seq_one_letter_code
_entity_poly.pdbx_strand_id
1 'polypeptide(L)'
;MRMRRIHATTAPPRARLLRRWHGAASRLAALLCLLAAAPLASAWHPQYPPWAGTPPSAACKVQALEPADGGKMRWDGITTYRHAGLRLQLDFTDMPMLQLFDAQDRALVAPVALGGSPMGFHGVETADLNHDRRPDFIVTLGSGGVGLAGGNAWRRVLLSGGEGYRSIDVETHEPGADDYRTLPQRAGCGLLQLVPVWADASLTRDRKPHLFWVYRLLRFEHGRAAYADARLPGLPKWILYTARPHNSRATALLGSAQKRVSWAAREHGRITPAPAGP
;
A
#
# COMPACT_ATOMS: atom_id res chain seq x y z
N MET A 1 -36.90 -75.43 -36.77
CA MET A 1 -36.60 -74.47 -37.87
C MET A 1 -36.76 -73.06 -37.30
N ARG A 2 -35.67 -72.27 -37.23
CA ARG A 2 -35.57 -70.84 -36.78
C ARG A 2 -36.04 -70.54 -35.34
N MET A 3 -35.47 -69.62 -34.54
CA MET A 3 -34.24 -68.82 -34.54
C MET A 3 -34.12 -68.26 -33.09
N ARG A 4 -32.97 -68.51 -32.44
CA ARG A 4 -32.11 -67.60 -31.63
C ARG A 4 -32.67 -66.51 -30.66
N ARG A 5 -31.93 -66.42 -29.54
CA ARG A 5 -31.60 -65.28 -28.61
C ARG A 5 -32.45 -65.17 -27.33
N ILE A 6 -31.96 -64.77 -26.16
CA ILE A 6 -30.65 -64.44 -25.54
C ILE A 6 -30.87 -64.48 -24.00
N HIS A 7 -29.82 -64.75 -23.23
CA HIS A 7 -29.79 -64.79 -21.76
C HIS A 7 -29.85 -63.43 -21.03
N ALA A 8 -30.13 -63.55 -19.72
CA ALA A 8 -29.73 -62.69 -18.58
C ALA A 8 -30.64 -61.46 -18.31
N THR A 9 -30.89 -61.03 -17.06
CA THR A 9 -30.01 -60.98 -15.89
C THR A 9 -30.83 -60.75 -14.60
N THR A 10 -30.32 -61.26 -13.48
CA THR A 10 -30.76 -61.06 -12.10
C THR A 10 -30.66 -59.59 -11.62
N ALA A 11 -31.63 -59.16 -10.81
CA ALA A 11 -31.67 -57.83 -10.18
C ALA A 11 -30.84 -57.78 -8.87
N PRO A 12 -30.15 -56.68 -8.56
CA PRO A 12 -29.47 -56.50 -7.28
C PRO A 12 -30.31 -55.67 -6.26
N PRO A 13 -30.08 -55.84 -4.95
CA PRO A 13 -30.74 -55.02 -3.93
C PRO A 13 -30.08 -53.64 -3.82
N ARG A 14 -30.89 -52.58 -4.01
CA ARG A 14 -30.56 -51.20 -3.62
C ARG A 14 -31.01 -50.97 -2.18
N ALA A 15 -30.07 -50.66 -1.29
CA ALA A 15 -30.19 -49.61 -0.26
C ALA A 15 -29.20 -49.89 0.88
N ARG A 16 -28.12 -49.10 0.96
CA ARG A 16 -27.41 -48.66 2.18
C ARG A 16 -26.05 -48.11 1.77
N LEU A 17 -26.01 -46.89 1.22
CA LEU A 17 -24.74 -46.17 1.01
C LEU A 17 -24.94 -44.68 0.70
N LEU A 18 -25.87 -43.99 1.38
CA LEU A 18 -26.07 -42.54 1.18
C LEU A 18 -26.21 -41.76 2.48
N ARG A 19 -25.49 -42.13 3.54
CA ARG A 19 -25.53 -41.37 4.81
C ARG A 19 -24.18 -40.97 5.40
N ARG A 20 -23.07 -41.12 4.66
CA ARG A 20 -21.73 -40.75 5.14
C ARG A 20 -21.02 -39.65 4.34
N TRP A 21 -21.59 -39.18 3.23
CA TRP A 21 -20.89 -38.25 2.32
C TRP A 21 -21.16 -36.76 2.59
N HIS A 22 -22.21 -36.40 3.33
CA HIS A 22 -22.50 -34.99 3.63
C HIS A 22 -21.63 -34.40 4.74
N GLY A 23 -21.07 -35.22 5.64
CA GLY A 23 -20.19 -34.73 6.71
C GLY A 23 -18.76 -34.40 6.25
N ALA A 24 -18.26 -35.12 5.23
CA ALA A 24 -16.90 -34.93 4.72
C ALA A 24 -16.82 -33.73 3.75
N ALA A 25 -17.84 -33.53 2.93
CA ALA A 25 -17.91 -32.41 1.98
C ALA A 25 -17.97 -31.04 2.70
N SER A 26 -18.73 -30.92 3.79
CA SER A 26 -18.79 -29.67 4.57
C SER A 26 -17.49 -29.34 5.32
N ARG A 27 -16.71 -30.35 5.73
CA ARG A 27 -15.41 -30.15 6.37
C ARG A 27 -14.32 -29.73 5.37
N LEU A 28 -14.36 -30.27 4.15
CA LEU A 28 -13.47 -29.86 3.05
C LEU A 28 -13.79 -28.43 2.56
N ALA A 29 -15.06 -28.06 2.46
CA ALA A 29 -15.46 -26.68 2.13
C ALA A 29 -15.03 -25.67 3.21
N ALA A 30 -15.15 -26.02 4.50
CA ALA A 30 -14.66 -25.18 5.59
C ALA A 30 -13.12 -25.04 5.61
N LEU A 31 -12.38 -26.12 5.30
CA LEU A 31 -10.93 -26.06 5.16
C LEU A 31 -10.48 -25.23 3.95
N LEU A 32 -11.21 -25.31 2.82
CA LEU A 32 -10.97 -24.48 1.64
C LEU A 32 -11.30 -23.00 1.88
N CYS A 33 -12.33 -22.68 2.66
CA CYS A 33 -12.60 -21.30 3.11
C CYS A 33 -11.53 -20.79 4.08
N LEU A 34 -10.94 -21.66 4.92
CA LEU A 34 -9.83 -21.32 5.81
C LEU A 34 -8.48 -21.20 5.07
N LEU A 35 -8.30 -21.88 3.93
CA LEU A 35 -7.12 -21.76 3.06
C LEU A 35 -7.24 -20.62 2.04
N ALA A 36 -8.46 -20.18 1.70
CA ALA A 36 -8.70 -18.96 0.93
C ALA A 36 -8.57 -17.69 1.79
N ALA A 37 -8.56 -17.83 3.11
CA ALA A 37 -7.94 -16.85 4.00
C ALA A 37 -6.42 -17.04 3.98
N ALA A 38 -5.81 -16.88 2.80
CA ALA A 38 -4.44 -16.40 2.75
C ALA A 38 -4.36 -15.19 3.69
N PRO A 39 -3.27 -14.98 4.44
CA PRO A 39 -3.13 -13.74 5.17
C PRO A 39 -3.24 -12.64 4.12
N LEU A 40 -4.39 -11.97 4.08
CA LEU A 40 -4.54 -10.69 3.42
C LEU A 40 -3.40 -9.90 4.03
N ALA A 41 -2.38 -9.62 3.23
CA ALA A 41 -1.15 -8.99 3.67
C ALA A 41 -1.58 -7.80 4.53
N SER A 42 -1.28 -7.89 5.83
CA SER A 42 -1.82 -6.93 6.78
C SER A 42 -1.25 -5.57 6.44
N ALA A 43 -2.13 -4.69 6.00
CA ALA A 43 -2.18 -3.25 6.07
C ALA A 43 -0.94 -2.39 6.27
N TRP A 44 -0.22 -2.69 7.34
CA TRP A 44 0.81 -1.93 8.02
C TRP A 44 1.81 -2.94 8.51
N HIS A 45 3.07 -2.55 8.69
CA HIS A 45 4.13 -3.50 9.06
C HIS A 45 3.58 -4.51 10.08
N PRO A 46 3.38 -5.79 9.70
CA PRO A 46 2.47 -6.70 10.43
C PRO A 46 2.90 -6.93 11.87
N GLN A 47 4.17 -6.66 12.16
CA GLN A 47 4.77 -6.72 13.48
C GLN A 47 4.53 -5.47 14.33
N TYR A 48 4.15 -4.33 13.75
CA TYR A 48 4.03 -3.04 14.42
C TYR A 48 2.83 -2.20 13.96
N PRO A 49 1.58 -2.71 14.05
CA PRO A 49 0.42 -1.95 13.62
C PRO A 49 0.18 -0.73 14.54
N PRO A 50 -0.18 0.46 14.02
CA PRO A 50 -0.46 1.65 14.84
C PRO A 50 -1.52 1.48 15.91
N TRP A 51 -2.45 0.56 15.67
CA TRP A 51 -3.57 0.23 16.52
C TRP A 51 -3.57 -1.27 16.83
N ALA A 52 -3.95 -1.64 18.04
CA ALA A 52 -3.98 -3.03 18.51
C ALA A 52 -5.15 -3.85 17.94
N GLY A 53 -6.03 -3.22 17.17
CA GLY A 53 -7.26 -3.81 16.64
C GLY A 53 -7.78 -2.99 15.47
N THR A 54 -9.10 -2.90 15.33
CA THR A 54 -9.73 -2.23 14.21
C THR A 54 -9.29 -0.77 14.10
N PRO A 55 -8.84 -0.33 12.91
CA PRO A 55 -8.59 1.08 12.64
C PRO A 55 -9.76 2.01 13.03
N PRO A 56 -9.49 3.21 13.57
CA PRO A 56 -10.53 4.17 13.95
C PRO A 56 -11.18 4.88 12.74
N SER A 57 -10.89 4.41 11.51
CA SER A 57 -11.50 4.89 10.27
C SER A 57 -11.59 3.77 9.25
N ALA A 58 -12.53 3.89 8.32
CA ALA A 58 -12.65 2.95 7.20
C ALA A 58 -11.48 3.11 6.22
N ALA A 59 -11.16 2.04 5.50
CA ALA A 59 -10.25 2.11 4.37
C ALA A 59 -10.81 3.04 3.28
N CYS A 60 -9.91 3.75 2.62
CA CYS A 60 -10.26 4.54 1.45
C CYS A 60 -10.47 3.67 0.22
N LYS A 61 -11.26 4.17 -0.74
CA LYS A 61 -11.40 3.52 -2.04
C LYS A 61 -10.16 3.85 -2.87
N VAL A 62 -9.32 2.84 -3.05
CA VAL A 62 -8.15 2.88 -3.92
C VAL A 62 -8.30 1.75 -4.93
N GLN A 63 -7.96 2.04 -6.18
CA GLN A 63 -8.01 1.08 -7.27
C GLN A 63 -6.59 0.85 -7.79
N ALA A 64 -6.13 -0.40 -7.78
CA ALA A 64 -4.95 -0.79 -8.53
C ALA A 64 -5.25 -0.71 -10.04
N LEU A 65 -4.30 -0.18 -10.81
CA LEU A 65 -4.36 -0.08 -12.26
C LEU A 65 -3.49 -1.14 -12.89
N GLU A 66 -4.02 -1.76 -13.95
CA GLU A 66 -3.28 -2.69 -14.79
C GLU A 66 -2.69 -1.96 -16.01
N PRO A 67 -1.58 -2.45 -16.58
CA PRO A 67 -1.06 -1.96 -17.84
C PRO A 67 -2.12 -1.98 -18.95
N ALA A 68 -2.16 -0.92 -19.74
CA ALA A 68 -3.20 -0.69 -20.74
C ALA A 68 -3.16 -1.67 -21.92
N ASP A 69 -2.02 -2.31 -22.16
CA ASP A 69 -1.85 -3.37 -23.16
C ASP A 69 -2.27 -4.75 -22.66
N GLY A 70 -2.77 -4.85 -21.41
CA GLY A 70 -3.07 -6.12 -20.75
C GLY A 70 -1.82 -6.97 -20.48
N GLY A 71 -0.63 -6.39 -20.68
CA GLY A 71 0.65 -7.01 -20.44
C GLY A 71 1.11 -6.87 -18.99
N LYS A 72 2.29 -7.42 -18.71
CA LYS A 72 3.01 -7.12 -17.47
C LYS A 72 3.77 -5.81 -17.64
N MET A 73 4.06 -5.16 -16.52
CA MET A 73 5.01 -4.07 -16.47
C MET A 73 6.33 -4.44 -17.17
N ARG A 74 6.84 -3.52 -17.99
CA ARG A 74 8.11 -3.62 -18.71
C ARG A 74 9.20 -2.91 -17.93
N TRP A 75 10.26 -3.65 -17.60
CA TRP A 75 11.38 -3.21 -16.77
C TRP A 75 12.51 -2.53 -17.55
N ASP A 76 12.52 -2.70 -18.86
CA ASP A 76 13.52 -2.24 -19.82
C ASP A 76 12.87 -1.34 -20.89
N GLY A 77 11.74 -0.72 -20.54
CA GLY A 77 10.91 -0.05 -21.52
C GLY A 77 9.81 0.78 -20.91
N ILE A 78 8.86 1.13 -21.78
CA ILE A 78 7.75 1.99 -21.45
C ILE A 78 6.53 1.12 -21.14
N THR A 79 5.93 1.34 -19.97
CA THR A 79 4.63 0.79 -19.58
C THR A 79 3.60 1.91 -19.53
N THR A 80 2.45 1.70 -20.15
CA THR A 80 1.36 2.69 -20.17
C THR A 80 0.19 2.19 -19.33
N TYR A 81 -0.41 3.08 -18.53
CA TYR A 81 -1.66 2.87 -17.81
C TYR A 81 -2.69 3.89 -18.30
N ARG A 82 -3.97 3.51 -18.32
CA ARG A 82 -5.07 4.39 -18.73
C ARG A 82 -6.18 4.39 -17.69
N HIS A 83 -6.63 5.58 -17.31
CA HIS A 83 -7.75 5.73 -16.39
C HIS A 83 -8.45 7.08 -16.63
N ALA A 84 -9.78 7.06 -16.69
CA ALA A 84 -10.62 8.26 -16.85
C ALA A 84 -10.17 9.22 -17.98
N GLY A 85 -9.77 8.68 -19.14
CA GLY A 85 -9.30 9.47 -20.28
C GLY A 85 -7.88 10.04 -20.15
N LEU A 86 -7.19 9.74 -19.05
CA LEU A 86 -5.79 10.10 -18.83
C LEU A 86 -4.87 8.91 -19.14
N ARG A 87 -3.65 9.24 -19.57
CA ARG A 87 -2.61 8.26 -19.87
C ARG A 87 -1.41 8.51 -18.96
N LEU A 88 -1.11 7.54 -18.11
CA LEU A 88 0.11 7.51 -17.31
C LEU A 88 1.16 6.70 -18.07
N GLN A 89 2.39 7.21 -18.15
CA GLN A 89 3.50 6.52 -18.78
C GLN A 89 4.63 6.38 -17.76
N LEU A 90 5.07 5.14 -17.55
CA LEU A 90 6.28 4.82 -16.80
C LEU A 90 7.36 4.41 -17.79
N ASP A 91 8.51 5.06 -17.74
CA ASP A 91 9.67 4.74 -18.56
C ASP A 91 10.79 4.23 -17.67
N PHE A 92 11.23 2.99 -17.90
CA PHE A 92 12.31 2.33 -17.16
C PHE A 92 13.56 2.10 -18.03
N THR A 93 13.68 2.74 -19.19
CA THR A 93 14.84 2.59 -20.08
C THR A 93 16.15 3.11 -19.46
N ASP A 94 16.06 4.22 -18.70
CA ASP A 94 17.18 4.85 -17.99
C ASP A 94 16.82 5.07 -16.50
N MET A 95 16.91 6.31 -16.03
CA MET A 95 16.32 6.70 -14.75
C MET A 95 14.81 6.50 -14.84
N PRO A 96 14.16 5.81 -13.89
CA PRO A 96 12.72 5.62 -13.92
C PRO A 96 11.97 6.96 -13.97
N MET A 97 11.21 7.20 -15.03
CA MET A 97 10.46 8.44 -15.23
C MET A 97 8.95 8.17 -15.26
N LEU A 98 8.20 9.18 -14.82
CA LEU A 98 6.76 9.23 -14.82
C LEU A 98 6.29 10.44 -15.62
N GLN A 99 5.33 10.21 -16.52
CA GLN A 99 4.63 11.25 -17.24
C GLN A 99 3.11 11.01 -17.20
N LEU A 100 2.34 12.09 -17.24
CA LEU A 100 0.88 12.05 -17.30
C LEU A 100 0.43 12.91 -18.48
N PHE A 101 -0.49 12.36 -19.28
CA PHE A 101 -1.04 13.01 -20.46
C PHE A 101 -2.57 13.04 -20.40
N ASP A 102 -3.17 14.07 -21.00
CA ASP A 102 -4.61 14.12 -21.23
C ASP A 102 -5.03 13.30 -22.46
N ALA A 103 -6.32 13.33 -22.79
CA ALA A 103 -6.89 12.62 -23.93
C ALA A 103 -6.41 13.15 -25.30
N GLN A 104 -5.78 14.33 -25.34
CA GLN A 104 -5.19 14.95 -26.53
C GLN A 104 -3.66 14.78 -26.57
N ASP A 105 -3.11 13.88 -25.75
CA ASP A 105 -1.66 13.64 -25.60
C ASP A 105 -0.86 14.88 -25.17
N ARG A 106 -1.50 15.86 -24.53
CA ARG A 106 -0.79 16.98 -23.90
C ARG A 106 -0.30 16.55 -22.53
N ALA A 107 0.98 16.79 -22.26
CA ALA A 107 1.57 16.51 -20.96
C ALA A 107 0.91 17.41 -19.88
N LEU A 108 0.42 16.79 -18.82
CA LEU A 108 -0.18 17.45 -17.67
C LEU A 108 0.81 17.73 -16.53
N VAL A 109 1.97 17.07 -16.59
CA VAL A 109 3.14 17.32 -15.73
C VAL A 109 4.40 17.18 -16.58
N ALA A 110 5.45 17.93 -16.23
CA ALA A 110 6.79 17.66 -16.74
C ALA A 110 7.22 16.24 -16.35
N PRO A 111 8.13 15.58 -17.10
CA PRO A 111 8.67 14.28 -16.71
C PRO A 111 9.21 14.30 -15.29
N VAL A 112 8.84 13.31 -14.51
CA VAL A 112 9.15 13.22 -13.09
C VAL A 112 9.95 11.96 -12.82
N ALA A 113 11.16 12.09 -12.26
CA ALA A 113 11.93 10.92 -11.82
C ALA A 113 11.16 10.18 -10.71
N LEU A 114 11.23 8.85 -10.67
CA LEU A 114 10.71 8.03 -9.59
C LEU A 114 11.84 7.70 -8.61
N GLY A 115 11.59 7.91 -7.32
CA GLY A 115 12.50 7.44 -6.27
C GLY A 115 12.40 5.93 -6.10
N GLY A 116 13.50 5.31 -5.66
CA GLY A 116 13.57 3.86 -5.43
C GLY A 116 14.24 3.11 -6.58
N SER A 117 14.00 1.80 -6.62
CA SER A 117 14.55 0.89 -7.62
C SER A 117 13.43 0.33 -8.48
N PRO A 118 13.65 0.16 -9.81
CA PRO A 118 12.73 -0.61 -10.64
C PRO A 118 12.43 -1.96 -9.99
N MET A 119 13.43 -2.73 -9.56
CA MET A 119 13.21 -4.03 -8.93
C MET A 119 12.27 -4.02 -7.70
N GLY A 120 12.03 -2.86 -7.10
CA GLY A 120 11.05 -2.65 -6.05
C GLY A 120 9.68 -2.14 -6.52
N PHE A 121 9.28 -2.22 -7.79
CA PHE A 121 7.95 -1.71 -8.20
C PHE A 121 6.82 -2.52 -7.54
N HIS A 122 5.91 -1.81 -6.86
CA HIS A 122 4.74 -2.41 -6.22
C HIS A 122 3.48 -2.28 -7.08
N GLY A 123 3.40 -1.25 -7.93
CA GLY A 123 2.21 -1.01 -8.75
C GLY A 123 1.90 0.45 -9.01
N VAL A 124 0.82 0.65 -9.76
CA VAL A 124 0.14 1.94 -9.94
C VAL A 124 -1.24 1.85 -9.33
N GLU A 125 -1.61 2.83 -8.54
CA GLU A 125 -2.91 2.96 -7.90
C GLU A 125 -3.56 4.30 -8.27
N THR A 126 -4.89 4.36 -8.17
CA THR A 126 -5.64 5.61 -8.30
C THR A 126 -6.67 5.76 -7.17
N ALA A 127 -6.87 7.01 -6.74
CA ALA A 127 -7.80 7.40 -5.69
C ALA A 127 -8.22 8.87 -5.86
N ASP A 128 -9.26 9.30 -5.14
CA ASP A 128 -9.61 10.71 -4.97
C ASP A 128 -9.10 11.17 -3.59
N LEU A 129 -7.85 11.64 -3.54
CA LEU A 129 -7.16 11.95 -2.29
C LEU A 129 -7.61 13.27 -1.69
N ASN A 130 -7.89 14.26 -2.54
CA ASN A 130 -8.26 15.63 -2.15
C ASN A 130 -9.77 15.92 -2.25
N HIS A 131 -10.59 14.93 -2.63
CA HIS A 131 -12.04 15.04 -2.79
C HIS A 131 -12.48 16.04 -3.90
N ASP A 132 -11.66 16.22 -4.95
CA ASP A 132 -12.00 17.06 -6.10
C ASP A 132 -12.71 16.30 -7.24
N ARG A 133 -12.94 14.99 -7.05
CA ARG A 133 -13.56 14.05 -8.01
C ARG A 133 -12.75 13.81 -9.27
N ARG A 134 -11.47 14.16 -9.27
CA ARG A 134 -10.52 13.79 -10.33
C ARG A 134 -9.62 12.67 -9.81
N PRO A 135 -9.14 11.77 -10.69
CA PRO A 135 -8.27 10.70 -10.26
C PRO A 135 -6.89 11.23 -9.93
N ASP A 136 -6.41 10.94 -8.74
CA ASP A 136 -5.00 11.03 -8.39
C ASP A 136 -4.31 9.71 -8.72
N PHE A 137 -3.03 9.77 -9.03
CA PHE A 137 -2.23 8.58 -9.34
C PHE A 137 -1.13 8.40 -8.31
N ILE A 138 -0.93 7.17 -7.86
CA ILE A 138 0.13 6.80 -6.94
C ILE A 138 0.97 5.71 -7.59
N VAL A 139 2.27 5.98 -7.74
CA VAL A 139 3.24 5.00 -8.23
C VAL A 139 4.18 4.67 -7.09
N THR A 140 4.30 3.38 -6.77
CA THR A 140 5.07 2.93 -5.60
C THR A 140 6.29 2.12 -6.04
N LEU A 141 7.48 2.59 -5.67
CA LEU A 141 8.74 1.88 -5.85
C LEU A 141 9.43 1.70 -4.50
N GLY A 142 9.71 0.46 -4.15
CA GLY A 142 10.59 0.04 -3.08
C GLY A 142 12.06 0.31 -3.38
N SER A 143 12.91 0.12 -2.38
CA SER A 143 14.35 0.31 -2.48
C SER A 143 15.06 -0.75 -3.31
N GLY A 144 14.47 -1.95 -3.44
CA GLY A 144 15.14 -3.13 -4.01
C GLY A 144 16.27 -3.68 -3.13
N GLY A 145 16.45 -3.14 -1.93
CA GLY A 145 17.45 -3.60 -0.96
C GLY A 145 17.01 -4.82 -0.16
N VAL A 146 17.79 -5.17 0.86
CA VAL A 146 17.52 -6.29 1.77
C VAL A 146 17.40 -5.85 3.23
N GLY A 147 16.84 -6.72 4.07
CA GLY A 147 16.65 -6.45 5.50
C GLY A 147 15.75 -5.23 5.75
N LEU A 148 16.06 -4.46 6.79
CA LEU A 148 15.31 -3.24 7.12
C LEU A 148 15.39 -2.17 6.01
N ALA A 149 16.42 -2.17 5.16
CA ALA A 149 16.46 -1.25 4.04
C ALA A 149 15.51 -1.69 2.91
N GLY A 150 15.26 -2.99 2.77
CA GLY A 150 14.41 -3.57 1.73
C GLY A 150 12.95 -3.16 1.82
N GLY A 151 12.44 -2.89 3.03
CA GLY A 151 11.08 -2.38 3.19
C GLY A 151 10.91 -0.90 2.85
N ASN A 152 11.98 -0.11 2.68
CA ASN A 152 11.84 1.30 2.30
C ASN A 152 11.23 1.44 0.91
N ALA A 153 10.35 2.41 0.73
CA ALA A 153 9.69 2.71 -0.52
C ALA A 153 9.38 4.20 -0.66
N TRP A 154 9.12 4.61 -1.90
CA TRP A 154 8.69 5.95 -2.27
C TRP A 154 7.38 5.84 -3.05
N ARG A 155 6.37 6.54 -2.55
CA ARG A 155 5.09 6.76 -3.21
C ARG A 155 5.16 8.10 -3.92
N ARG A 156 5.24 8.06 -5.24
CA ARG A 156 5.08 9.21 -6.11
C ARG A 156 3.59 9.47 -6.31
N VAL A 157 3.07 10.55 -5.76
CA VAL A 157 1.67 10.96 -5.93
C VAL A 157 1.59 12.06 -7.00
N LEU A 158 0.81 11.84 -8.05
CA LEU A 158 0.34 12.90 -8.95
C LEU A 158 -1.02 13.36 -8.45
N LEU A 159 -1.01 14.45 -7.70
CA LEU A 159 -2.19 15.04 -7.09
C LEU A 159 -2.82 16.04 -8.05
N SER A 160 -4.09 15.83 -8.35
CA SER A 160 -4.94 16.75 -9.10
C SER A 160 -5.18 18.06 -8.34
N GLY A 161 -5.47 19.12 -9.09
CA GLY A 161 -5.83 20.43 -8.57
C GLY A 161 -6.32 21.36 -9.68
N GLY A 162 -6.83 22.54 -9.31
CA GLY A 162 -7.50 23.46 -10.25
C GLY A 162 -6.73 23.77 -11.54
N GLU A 163 -5.41 23.94 -11.44
CA GLU A 163 -4.53 24.31 -12.56
C GLU A 163 -3.85 23.12 -13.26
N GLY A 164 -4.06 21.87 -12.79
CA GLY A 164 -3.38 20.69 -13.35
C GLY A 164 -3.02 19.64 -12.31
N TYR A 165 -1.89 18.96 -12.51
CA TYR A 165 -1.38 17.97 -11.58
C TYR A 165 -0.06 18.44 -10.95
N ARG A 166 0.17 18.04 -9.69
CA ARG A 166 1.44 18.26 -8.99
C ARG A 166 2.01 16.93 -8.52
N SER A 167 3.31 16.79 -8.66
CA SER A 167 4.03 15.65 -8.12
C SER A 167 4.41 15.88 -6.66
N ILE A 168 4.17 14.88 -5.82
CA ILE A 168 4.53 14.83 -4.41
C ILE A 168 5.23 13.50 -4.15
N ASP A 169 6.36 13.54 -3.45
CA ASP A 169 7.04 12.35 -2.96
C ASP A 169 6.68 12.06 -1.51
N VAL A 170 6.31 10.81 -1.23
CA VAL A 170 6.07 10.30 0.11
C VAL A 170 6.95 9.08 0.34
N GLU A 171 8.02 9.25 1.12
CA GLU A 171 8.77 8.11 1.63
C GLU A 171 7.91 7.33 2.61
N THR A 172 7.98 6.01 2.57
CA THR A 172 7.29 5.12 3.50
C THR A 172 8.04 3.80 3.62
N HIS A 173 7.55 2.90 4.47
CA HIS A 173 8.12 1.58 4.69
C HIS A 173 7.01 0.54 4.61
N GLU A 174 7.25 -0.54 3.86
CA GLU A 174 6.30 -1.61 3.58
C GLU A 174 4.90 -1.09 3.18
N PRO A 175 4.79 -0.27 2.11
CA PRO A 175 3.51 0.30 1.71
C PRO A 175 2.49 -0.76 1.32
N GLY A 176 1.24 -0.58 1.77
CA GLY A 176 0.10 -1.43 1.43
C GLY A 176 -1.20 -0.65 1.21
N ALA A 177 -2.21 -1.33 0.66
CA ALA A 177 -3.51 -0.74 0.34
C ALA A 177 -4.29 -0.24 1.59
N ASP A 178 -3.98 -0.72 2.79
CA ASP A 178 -4.63 -0.23 4.00
C ASP A 178 -3.92 0.98 4.62
N ASP A 179 -2.86 1.51 4.01
CA ASP A 179 -2.32 2.81 4.41
C ASP A 179 -3.31 3.94 4.11
N TYR A 180 -4.26 3.71 3.19
CA TYR A 180 -5.24 4.70 2.79
C TYR A 180 -6.45 4.69 3.72
N ARG A 181 -6.69 5.83 4.38
CA ARG A 181 -7.73 5.99 5.40
C ARG A 181 -8.69 7.10 5.07
N THR A 182 -9.98 6.83 5.25
CA THR A 182 -11.00 7.86 5.15
C THR A 182 -10.78 8.89 6.25
N LEU A 183 -10.72 10.17 5.86
CA LEU A 183 -10.63 11.25 6.84
C LEU A 183 -12.02 11.68 7.29
N PRO A 184 -12.22 11.96 8.60
CA PRO A 184 -13.48 12.53 9.07
C PRO A 184 -13.83 13.84 8.35
N GLN A 185 -15.12 14.18 8.32
CA GLN A 185 -15.63 15.46 7.76
C GLN A 185 -15.38 15.67 6.25
N ARG A 186 -15.39 14.60 5.44
CA ARG A 186 -15.24 14.65 3.98
C ARG A 186 -13.91 15.26 3.50
N ALA A 187 -12.84 15.14 4.29
CA ALA A 187 -11.52 15.63 3.92
C ALA A 187 -10.75 14.69 2.96
N GLY A 188 -11.46 13.92 2.13
CA GLY A 188 -10.86 12.97 1.20
C GLY A 188 -10.18 11.77 1.88
N CYS A 189 -9.12 11.29 1.23
CA CYS A 189 -8.33 10.15 1.65
C CYS A 189 -6.99 10.58 2.24
N GLY A 190 -6.74 10.14 3.47
CA GLY A 190 -5.45 10.26 4.12
C GLY A 190 -4.55 9.09 3.76
N LEU A 191 -3.25 9.35 3.70
CA LEU A 191 -2.22 8.33 3.50
C LEU A 191 -1.41 8.19 4.79
N LEU A 192 -1.32 6.97 5.31
CA LEU A 192 -0.42 6.67 6.41
C LEU A 192 0.99 6.50 5.89
N GLN A 193 1.87 7.33 6.43
CA GLN A 193 3.30 7.21 6.24
C GLN A 193 3.87 6.43 7.41
N LEU A 194 4.57 5.34 7.11
CA LEU A 194 5.39 4.61 8.07
C LEU A 194 6.86 4.88 7.77
N VAL A 195 7.61 5.37 8.75
CA VAL A 195 9.07 5.53 8.61
C VAL A 195 9.83 5.05 9.83
N PRO A 196 11.01 4.44 9.64
CA PRO A 196 11.94 4.19 10.72
C PRO A 196 12.64 5.49 11.15
N VAL A 197 12.69 5.73 12.46
CA VAL A 197 13.38 6.88 13.08
C VAL A 197 14.34 6.39 14.15
N TRP A 198 15.62 6.73 14.00
CA TRP A 198 16.64 6.48 15.01
C TRP A 198 16.63 7.60 16.06
N ALA A 199 16.77 7.24 17.33
CA ALA A 199 17.07 8.20 18.39
C ALA A 199 18.31 7.76 19.16
N ASP A 200 19.26 8.68 19.27
CA ASP A 200 20.49 8.44 20.03
C ASP A 200 20.24 8.30 21.52
N ALA A 201 21.22 7.71 22.22
CA ALA A 201 21.20 7.53 23.67
C ALA A 201 20.92 8.82 24.45
N SER A 202 21.33 9.98 23.96
CA SER A 202 21.09 11.27 24.62
C SER A 202 19.61 11.69 24.62
N LEU A 203 18.80 11.13 23.71
CA LEU A 203 17.38 11.48 23.54
C LEU A 203 16.45 10.51 24.28
N THR A 204 16.93 9.34 24.68
CA THR A 204 16.10 8.28 25.25
C THR A 204 16.18 8.24 26.77
N ARG A 205 15.06 7.91 27.43
CA ARG A 205 15.00 7.89 28.91
C ARG A 205 15.92 6.85 29.55
N ASP A 206 16.21 5.77 28.86
CA ASP A 206 17.08 4.69 29.32
C ASP A 206 18.55 4.86 28.89
N ARG A 207 18.87 5.98 28.23
CA ARG A 207 20.23 6.32 27.75
C ARG A 207 20.83 5.27 26.80
N LYS A 208 19.99 4.60 26.02
CA LYS A 208 20.40 3.66 24.96
C LYS A 208 19.87 4.12 23.61
N PRO A 209 20.61 3.93 22.51
CA PRO A 209 20.06 4.24 21.21
C PRO A 209 18.95 3.25 20.85
N HIS A 210 17.92 3.74 20.16
CA HIS A 210 16.76 2.94 19.78
C HIS A 210 16.25 3.32 18.39
N LEU A 211 15.68 2.34 17.71
CA LEU A 211 14.92 2.53 16.48
C LEU A 211 13.42 2.53 16.78
N PHE A 212 12.69 3.45 16.16
CA PHE A 212 11.24 3.56 16.29
C PHE A 212 10.56 3.48 14.93
N TRP A 213 9.45 2.74 14.88
CA TRP A 213 8.47 2.87 13.82
C TRP A 213 7.59 4.07 14.11
N VAL A 214 7.55 5.01 13.18
CA VAL A 214 6.76 6.23 13.31
C VAL A 214 5.71 6.27 12.23
N TYR A 215 4.46 6.28 12.66
CA TYR A 215 3.32 6.47 11.79
C TYR A 215 2.82 7.91 11.88
N ARG A 216 2.70 8.54 10.71
CA ARG A 216 2.13 9.86 10.51
C ARG A 216 0.97 9.75 9.52
N LEU A 217 -0.03 10.61 9.66
CA LEU A 217 -1.09 10.75 8.67
C LEU A 217 -0.79 11.94 7.77
N LEU A 218 -0.82 11.72 6.46
CA LEU A 218 -0.80 12.77 5.46
C LEU A 218 -2.23 13.00 4.95
N ARG A 219 -2.59 14.27 4.76
CA ARG A 219 -3.75 14.69 3.97
C ARG A 219 -3.27 15.43 2.72
N PHE A 220 -4.09 15.45 1.68
CA PHE A 220 -3.79 16.10 0.42
C PHE A 220 -4.79 17.20 0.14
N GLU A 221 -4.31 18.44 -0.01
CA GLU A 221 -5.16 19.61 -0.27
C GLU A 221 -4.38 20.61 -1.14
N HIS A 222 -5.06 21.22 -2.12
CA HIS A 222 -4.50 22.30 -2.95
C HIS A 222 -3.14 21.95 -3.59
N GLY A 223 -2.99 20.72 -4.09
CA GLY A 223 -1.75 20.29 -4.74
C GLY A 223 -0.57 20.08 -3.77
N ARG A 224 -0.83 19.93 -2.46
CA ARG A 224 0.19 19.71 -1.42
C ARG A 224 -0.21 18.59 -0.48
N ALA A 225 0.78 17.96 0.14
CA ALA A 225 0.59 17.06 1.27
C ALA A 225 0.91 17.78 2.58
N ALA A 226 0.17 17.47 3.64
CA ALA A 226 0.41 18.00 4.97
C ALA A 226 0.14 16.94 6.04
N TYR A 227 0.92 16.96 7.12
CA TYR A 227 0.63 16.10 8.27
C TYR A 227 -0.70 16.49 8.92
N ALA A 228 -1.53 15.48 9.19
CA ALA A 228 -2.88 15.60 9.70
C ALA A 228 -3.14 14.61 10.85
N ASP A 229 -2.10 14.27 11.61
CA ASP A 229 -2.16 13.27 12.69
C ASP A 229 -3.37 13.42 13.63
N ALA A 230 -3.72 14.67 13.97
CA ALA A 230 -4.85 14.98 14.85
C ALA A 230 -6.22 14.56 14.28
N ARG A 231 -6.33 14.26 12.98
CA ARG A 231 -7.56 13.79 12.33
C ARG A 231 -7.83 12.31 12.59
N LEU A 232 -6.85 11.56 13.10
CA LEU A 232 -7.01 10.13 13.33
C LEU A 232 -6.43 9.72 14.69
N PRO A 233 -7.27 9.25 15.64
CA PRO A 233 -6.84 8.96 17.00
C PRO A 233 -5.64 8.01 17.09
N GLY A 234 -4.71 8.32 18.00
CA GLY A 234 -3.52 7.51 18.23
C GLY A 234 -2.30 7.89 17.37
N LEU A 235 -2.43 8.88 16.49
CA LEU A 235 -1.32 9.45 15.71
C LEU A 235 -0.83 10.80 16.28
N PRO A 236 0.45 11.17 16.05
CA PRO A 236 1.49 10.32 15.47
C PRO A 236 1.87 9.19 16.42
N LYS A 237 2.04 7.98 15.88
CA LYS A 237 2.33 6.80 16.70
C LYS A 237 3.82 6.48 16.61
N TRP A 238 4.49 6.44 17.75
CA TRP A 238 5.88 6.01 17.86
C TRP A 238 5.93 4.66 18.57
N ILE A 239 6.43 3.63 17.91
CA ILE A 239 6.49 2.26 18.42
C ILE A 239 7.96 1.85 18.46
N LEU A 240 8.44 1.33 19.58
CA LEU A 240 9.80 0.82 19.69
C LEU A 240 9.97 -0.42 18.79
N TYR A 241 11.02 -0.42 17.96
CA TYR A 241 11.45 -1.61 17.23
C TYR A 241 11.96 -2.66 18.24
N THR A 242 11.34 -3.84 18.24
CA THR A 242 11.66 -4.95 19.14
C THR A 242 11.39 -6.27 18.44
N ALA A 243 12.08 -7.35 18.79
CA ALA A 243 11.77 -8.67 18.25
C ALA A 243 10.36 -9.23 18.59
N ARG A 244 9.52 -8.49 19.32
CA ARG A 244 8.17 -8.91 19.67
C ARG A 244 7.20 -8.63 18.50
N PRO A 245 6.51 -9.66 17.98
CA PRO A 245 5.52 -9.46 16.94
C PRO A 245 4.29 -8.71 17.47
N HIS A 246 3.54 -8.10 16.55
CA HIS A 246 2.27 -7.39 16.79
C HIS A 246 2.32 -6.33 17.91
N ASN A 247 3.46 -5.64 18.03
CA ASN A 247 3.65 -4.57 18.97
C ASN A 247 3.03 -3.26 18.47
N SER A 248 1.84 -2.92 18.99
CA SER A 248 1.18 -1.64 18.74
C SER A 248 1.38 -0.62 19.86
N ARG A 249 2.27 -0.90 20.83
CA ARG A 249 2.41 -0.07 22.03
C ARG A 249 3.18 1.21 21.72
N ALA A 250 2.62 2.34 22.13
CA ALA A 250 3.34 3.61 22.06
C ALA A 250 4.59 3.56 22.96
N THR A 251 5.72 4.02 22.45
CA THR A 251 6.96 4.11 23.21
C THR A 251 6.80 5.05 24.40
N ALA A 252 7.32 4.62 25.55
CA ALA A 252 7.51 5.45 26.73
C ALA A 252 8.95 5.98 26.86
N LEU A 253 9.85 5.63 25.92
CA LEU A 253 11.27 5.99 25.97
C LEU A 253 11.56 7.42 25.50
N LEU A 254 10.63 8.03 24.74
CA LEU A 254 10.74 9.40 24.25
C LEU A 254 9.55 10.24 24.74
N GLY A 255 9.84 11.40 25.33
CA GLY A 255 8.85 12.45 25.53
C GLY A 255 8.59 13.24 24.24
N SER A 256 7.60 14.13 24.26
CA SER A 256 7.19 14.90 23.07
C SER A 256 8.31 15.78 22.51
N ALA A 257 9.15 16.35 23.38
CA ALA A 257 10.29 17.16 22.93
C ALA A 257 11.32 16.30 22.19
N GLN A 258 11.69 15.13 22.74
CA GLN A 258 12.65 14.24 22.08
C GLN A 258 12.12 13.67 20.77
N LYS A 259 10.83 13.33 20.68
CA LYS A 259 10.19 12.94 19.41
C LYS A 259 10.32 14.01 18.34
N ARG A 260 10.12 15.30 18.68
CA ARG A 260 10.30 16.39 17.73
C ARG A 260 11.75 16.51 17.25
N VAL A 261 12.73 16.38 18.16
CA VAL A 261 14.15 16.42 17.82
C VAL A 261 14.54 15.25 16.91
N SER A 262 14.17 14.02 17.27
CA SER A 262 14.43 12.83 16.45
C SER A 262 13.77 12.92 15.07
N TRP A 263 12.55 13.47 15.00
CA TRP A 263 11.88 13.71 13.73
C TRP A 263 12.63 14.74 12.88
N ALA A 264 12.97 15.90 13.45
CA ALA A 264 13.69 16.96 12.73
C ALA A 264 15.07 16.49 12.23
N ALA A 265 15.79 15.69 13.04
CA ALA A 265 17.07 15.12 12.65
C ALA A 265 16.96 14.17 11.44
N ARG A 266 15.83 13.48 11.29
CA ARG A 266 15.53 12.67 10.10
C ARG A 266 15.23 13.54 8.87
N GLU A 267 14.46 14.60 9.06
CA GLU A 267 14.07 15.53 7.98
C GLU A 267 15.30 16.24 7.39
N HIS A 268 16.29 16.54 8.25
CA HIS A 268 17.61 17.02 7.83
C HIS A 268 18.36 15.93 7.06
N GLY A 269 18.25 15.99 5.73
CA GLY A 269 18.98 15.13 4.79
C GLY A 269 18.12 14.26 3.87
N ARG A 270 16.77 14.30 3.96
CA ARG A 270 15.89 13.44 3.11
C ARG A 270 14.60 14.06 2.56
N ILE A 271 14.26 15.31 2.87
CA ILE A 271 13.26 16.06 2.08
C ILE A 271 13.96 17.20 1.35
N THR A 272 14.63 16.87 0.25
CA THR A 272 14.82 17.85 -0.81
C THR A 272 13.47 17.92 -1.54
N PRO A 273 12.84 19.09 -1.69
CA PRO A 273 11.89 19.26 -2.79
C PRO A 273 12.60 18.77 -4.06
N ALA A 274 11.90 18.06 -4.94
CA ALA A 274 12.39 17.92 -6.30
C ALA A 274 12.80 19.32 -6.78
N PRO A 275 14.01 19.51 -7.34
CA PRO A 275 14.37 20.82 -7.87
C PRO A 275 13.23 21.27 -8.78
N ALA A 276 12.75 22.50 -8.56
CA ALA A 276 11.88 23.12 -9.55
C ALA A 276 12.67 23.06 -10.86
N GLY A 277 12.14 22.31 -11.84
CA GLY A 277 12.70 22.33 -13.19
C GLY A 277 12.71 23.77 -13.72
N PRO A 278 13.57 24.07 -14.70
CA PRO A 278 13.67 25.40 -15.30
C PRO A 278 12.34 25.93 -15.81
#